data_AF-A0A2G9MBA0-F1
#
_entry.id   AF-A0A2G9MBA0-F1
#
_cell.length_a   1.000
_cell.length_b   1.000
_cell.length_c   1.000
_cell.angle_alpha   90.00
_cell.angle_beta   90.00
_cell.angle_gamma   90.00
#
_symmetry.space_group_name_H-M   'P 1'
#
loop_
_entity.id
_entity.type
_entity.pdbx_description
1 polymer ?
#
loop_
_entity_poly.entity_id
_entity_poly.type
_entity_poly.pdbx_seq_one_letter_code
_entity_poly.pdbx_strand_id
1 'polypeptide(L)' 'MAKKRIIKKGKLQYTPLKGSFLATSIIGFLFSAILLPKYSITWAFTFAIVFVLMFIASMISMNRAEPEL' A
#
# COMPACT_ATOMS: atom_id res chain seq x y z
N MET A 1 -9.90 32.46 -38.70
CA MET A 1 -10.13 31.05 -38.34
C MET A 1 -9.34 30.70 -37.09
N ALA A 2 -9.99 30.57 -35.94
CA ALA A 2 -9.32 30.31 -34.65
C ALA A 2 -9.21 28.79 -34.39
N LYS A 3 -7.98 28.26 -34.36
CA LYS A 3 -7.69 26.85 -34.10
C LYS A 3 -7.78 26.58 -32.59
N LYS A 4 -8.92 26.06 -32.14
CA LYS A 4 -9.18 25.72 -30.72
C LYS A 4 -8.29 24.55 -30.30
N ARG A 5 -7.24 24.81 -29.51
CA ARG A 5 -6.39 23.76 -28.92
C ARG A 5 -7.18 23.03 -27.83
N ILE A 6 -7.50 21.76 -28.08
CA ILE A 6 -8.17 20.88 -27.13
C ILE A 6 -7.10 20.42 -26.12
N ILE A 7 -7.11 20.98 -24.92
CA ILE A 7 -6.24 20.53 -23.82
C ILE A 7 -6.82 19.22 -23.29
N LYS A 8 -6.18 18.09 -23.63
CA LYS A 8 -6.47 16.80 -23.01
C LYS A 8 -6.05 16.89 -21.54
N LYS A 9 -6.99 17.08 -20.61
CA LYS A 9 -6.75 16.84 -19.19
C LYS A 9 -6.44 15.36 -19.03
N GLY A 10 -5.19 15.03 -18.69
CA GLY A 10 -4.80 13.66 -18.36
C GLY A 10 -5.66 13.18 -17.19
N LYS A 11 -6.44 12.12 -17.41
CA LYS A 11 -7.11 11.43 -16.31
C LYS A 11 -6.00 10.86 -15.42
N LEU A 12 -5.91 11.34 -14.18
CA LEU A 12 -5.09 10.69 -13.16
C LEU A 12 -5.79 9.37 -12.85
N GLN A 13 -5.44 8.31 -13.60
CA GLN A 13 -5.86 6.96 -13.27
C GLN A 13 -5.25 6.60 -11.92
N TYR A 14 -6.05 6.72 -10.86
CA TYR A 14 -5.76 6.13 -9.56
C TYR A 14 -5.69 4.62 -9.75
N THR A 15 -4.51 4.15 -10.12
CA THR A 15 -4.25 2.72 -10.26
C THR A 15 -4.29 2.15 -8.84
N PRO A 16 -5.13 1.15 -8.57
CA PRO A 16 -5.16 0.52 -7.26
C PRO A 16 -3.74 0.13 -6.86
N LEU A 17 -3.40 0.38 -5.60
CA LEU A 17 -2.06 0.14 -5.07
C LEU A 17 -1.65 -1.29 -5.41
N LYS A 18 -0.47 -1.47 -6.02
CA LYS A 18 0.01 -2.78 -6.49
C LYS A 18 -0.13 -3.79 -5.35
N GLY A 19 -0.80 -4.92 -5.61
CA GLY A 19 -0.97 -5.99 -4.62
C GLY A 19 0.34 -6.49 -4.00
N SER A 20 1.48 -6.23 -4.64
CA SER A 20 2.81 -6.42 -4.06
C SER A 20 3.03 -5.68 -2.73
N PHE A 21 2.43 -4.51 -2.53
CA PHE A 21 2.54 -3.77 -1.26
C PHE A 21 1.83 -4.48 -0.11
N LEU A 22 0.67 -5.09 -0.40
CA LEU A 22 -0.07 -5.93 0.55
C LEU A 22 0.65 -7.26 0.80
N ALA A 23 1.25 -7.87 -0.23
CA ALA A 23 2.08 -9.06 -0.06
C ALA A 23 3.30 -8.79 0.85
N THR A 24 3.97 -7.64 0.67
CA THR A 24 5.09 -7.24 1.51
C THR A 24 4.69 -7.04 2.97
N SER A 25 3.51 -6.46 3.26
CA SER A 25 3.05 -6.29 4.65
C SER A 25 2.74 -7.62 5.32
N ILE A 26 2.14 -8.59 4.60
CA ILE A 26 1.90 -9.95 5.10
C ILE A 26 3.24 -10.66 5.37
N ILE A 27 4.14 -10.70 4.39
CA ILE A 27 5.44 -11.39 4.53
C ILE A 27 6.25 -10.79 5.67
N GLY A 28 6.30 -9.46 5.76
CA GLY A 28 6.97 -8.74 6.84
C GLY A 28 6.38 -9.04 8.22
N PHE A 29 5.06 -9.10 8.33
CA PHE A 29 4.39 -9.48 9.58
C PHE A 29 4.73 -10.92 9.99
N LEU A 30 4.69 -11.89 9.07
CA LEU A 30 5.09 -13.27 9.36
C LEU A 30 6.57 -13.36 9.78
N PHE A 31 7.44 -12.61 9.11
CA PHE A 31 8.87 -12.57 9.45
C PHE A 31 9.11 -12.02 10.85
N SER A 32 8.39 -10.94 11.20
CA SER A 32 8.41 -10.33 12.53
C SER A 32 7.85 -11.25 13.62
N ALA A 33 6.84 -12.07 13.31
CA ALA A 33 6.20 -12.95 14.28
C ALA A 33 6.96 -14.27 14.52
N ILE A 34 7.69 -14.79 13.52
CA ILE A 34 8.35 -16.10 13.59
C ILE A 34 9.83 -15.97 13.90
N LEU A 35 10.54 -15.03 13.24
CA LEU A 35 11.99 -14.98 13.28
C LEU A 35 12.52 -14.02 14.35
N LEU A 36 11.96 -12.81 14.44
CA LEU A 36 12.46 -11.77 15.34
C LEU A 36 12.29 -12.04 16.83
N PRO A 37 11.27 -12.75 17.35
CA PRO A 37 11.14 -13.00 18.78
C PRO A 37 12.29 -13.84 19.33
N LYS A 38 12.93 -14.65 18.48
CA LYS A 38 14.11 -15.45 18.84
C LYS A 38 15.36 -14.59 19.06
N TYR A 39 15.40 -13.39 18.49
CA TYR A 39 16.54 -12.48 18.59
C TYR A 39 16.29 -11.34 19.57
N SER A 40 15.12 -10.69 19.48
CA SER A 40 14.74 -9.61 20.39
C SER A 40 13.24 -9.33 20.32
N ILE A 41 12.58 -9.44 21.47
CA ILE A 41 11.13 -9.18 21.60
C ILE A 41 10.79 -7.72 21.27
N THR A 42 11.68 -6.78 21.61
CA THR A 42 11.48 -5.34 21.41
C THR A 42 11.45 -5.00 19.93
N TRP A 43 12.36 -5.58 19.15
CA TRP A 43 12.39 -5.38 17.70
C TRP A 43 11.20 -6.06 17.01
N ALA A 44 10.84 -7.27 17.44
CA ALA A 44 9.65 -7.97 16.92
C ALA A 44 8.36 -7.13 17.09
N PHE A 45 8.21 -6.46 18.23
CA PHE A 45 7.05 -5.60 18.49
C PHE A 45 7.04 -4.34 17.61
N THR A 46 8.19 -3.66 17.48
CA THR A 46 8.32 -2.48 16.62
C THR A 46 7.99 -2.80 15.16
N PHE A 47 8.57 -3.88 14.62
CA PHE A 47 8.30 -4.28 13.24
C PHE A 47 6.86 -4.74 13.04
N ALA A 48 6.26 -5.44 14.00
CA ALA A 48 4.84 -5.82 13.95
C ALA A 48 3.93 -4.59 13.82
N ILE A 49 4.16 -3.53 14.59
CA ILE A 49 3.39 -2.28 14.50
C ILE A 49 3.53 -1.65 13.11
N VAL A 50 4.75 -1.57 12.58
CA VAL A 50 5.00 -0.99 11.24
C VAL A 50 4.25 -1.78 10.16
N PHE A 51 4.31 -3.11 10.19
CA PHE A 51 3.62 -3.94 9.19
C PHE A 51 2.10 -3.86 9.30
N VAL A 52 1.55 -3.74 10.52
CA VAL A 52 0.12 -3.52 10.74
C VAL A 52 -0.31 -2.16 10.17
N LEU A 53 0.45 -1.10 10.41
CA LEU A 53 0.17 0.23 9.83
C LEU A 53 0.23 0.19 8.30
N MET A 54 1.24 -0.50 7.74
CA MET A 54 1.35 -0.73 6.30
C MET A 54 0.16 -1.50 5.73
N PHE A 55 -0.33 -2.50 6.45
CA PHE A 55 -1.50 -3.29 6.06
C PHE A 55 -2.77 -2.42 6.03
N ILE A 56 -3.02 -1.64 7.09
CA ILE A 56 -4.17 -0.71 7.17
C ILE A 56 -4.08 0.33 6.05
N ALA A 57 -2.90 0.92 5.83
CA ALA A 57 -2.68 1.87 4.74
C ALA A 57 -2.98 1.25 3.36
N SER A 58 -2.57 0.00 3.15
CA SER A 58 -2.84 -0.73 1.90
C SER A 58 -4.34 -0.97 1.69
N MET A 59 -5.08 -1.33 2.74
CA MET A 59 -6.53 -1.52 2.68
C MET A 59 -7.25 -0.22 2.34
N ILE A 60 -6.87 0.90 2.99
CA ILE A 60 -7.43 2.22 2.69
C ILE A 60 -7.16 2.61 1.24
N SER A 61 -5.95 2.34 0.74
CA SER A 61 -5.58 2.68 -0.63
C SER A 61 -6.32 1.84 -1.68
N MET A 62 -6.62 0.57 -1.39
CA MET A 62 -7.44 -0.27 -2.27
C MET A 62 -8.92 0.14 -2.22
N ASN A 63 -9.45 0.51 -1.05
CA ASN A 63 -10.85 0.92 -0.90
C ASN A 63 -11.14 2.28 -1.56
N ARG A 64 -10.17 3.21 -1.56
CA ARG A 64 -10.31 4.50 -2.26
C ARG A 64 -10.03 4.40 -3.76
N ALA A 65 -9.50 3.29 -4.23
CA ALA A 65 -9.33 2.99 -5.64
C ALA A 65 -10.61 2.36 -6.19
N GLU A 66 -11.74 3.07 -6.07
CA GLU A 66 -12.93 2.72 -6.83
C GLU A 66 -12.66 3.00 -8.31
N PRO A 67 -12.87 2.03 -9.22
CA PRO A 67 -12.89 2.31 -10.64
C PRO A 67 -14.13 3.16 -10.90
N GLU A 68 -13.92 4.28 -11.58
CA GLU A 68 -14.98 5.11 -12.14
C GLU A 68 -15.86 4.21 -13.04
N LEU A 69 -16.96 3.67 -12.49
CA LEU A 69 -18.06 3.04 -13.22
C LEU A 69 -19.07 4.11 -13.62
#